data_AF-A0A1F1QBZ0-F1
#
_entry.id   AF-A0A1F1QBZ0-F1
#
_cell.length_a   1.000
_cell.length_b   1.000
_cell.length_c   1.000
_cell.angle_alpha   90.00
_cell.angle_beta   90.00
_cell.angle_gamma   90.00
#
_symmetry.space_group_name_H-M   'P 1'
#
loop_
_entity.id
_entity.type
_entity.pdbx_description
1 polymer ?
#
loop_
_entity_poly.entity_id
_entity_poly.type
_entity_poly.pdbx_seq_one_letter_code
_entity_poly.pdbx_strand_id
1 'polypeptide(L)'
;MSDNIISFDHVTFTYPDSPRPAVSDLSFAIERGSWTALIGHNGSGKSTVSKLINGLLAPDDLDKSSITVDGVKLGADTVWEVREKVGIVFQNPDNQFVGATVSDDVAFGLENRAVPRPEMLKIVAQAVADVGMADYADSEPSNLSGGQKQRVAIAGILAVKPQVIILDESTSMLDPEGKEQILDLVRKIKEDNNLTVISITHDLEEAAGADQVLVLDDGQLLDQGKPEEIFSKVEMLERIGLDIPFVYRLKQLLKERGIVLPDEIDDEEKLVQSLWQLNSKM
;
A
#
# COMPACT_ATOMS: atom_id res chain seq x y z
N MET A 1 -4.86 -22.50 -9.14
CA MET A 1 -5.46 -21.20 -9.48
C MET A 1 -5.09 -20.28 -8.35
N SER A 2 -4.46 -19.14 -8.62
CA SER A 2 -4.11 -18.16 -7.59
C SER A 2 -5.38 -17.70 -6.86
N ASP A 3 -5.37 -17.71 -5.53
CA ASP A 3 -6.47 -17.20 -4.70
C ASP A 3 -6.36 -15.68 -4.67
N ASN A 4 -7.02 -15.00 -5.61
CA ASN A 4 -6.97 -13.55 -5.73
C ASN A 4 -7.99 -12.90 -4.80
N ILE A 5 -7.54 -11.96 -3.97
CA ILE A 5 -8.42 -11.18 -3.10
C ILE A 5 -9.01 -9.97 -3.81
N ILE A 6 -8.30 -9.38 -4.78
CA ILE A 6 -8.77 -8.26 -5.58
C ILE A 6 -8.57 -8.58 -7.05
N SER A 7 -9.59 -8.30 -7.87
CA SER A 7 -9.53 -8.42 -9.32
C SER A 7 -10.13 -7.17 -9.98
N PHE A 8 -9.40 -6.64 -10.95
CA PHE A 8 -9.82 -5.58 -11.86
C PHE A 8 -9.92 -6.17 -13.27
N ASP A 9 -11.08 -5.98 -13.91
CA ASP A 9 -11.32 -6.38 -15.29
C ASP A 9 -11.76 -5.16 -16.10
N HIS A 10 -10.92 -4.73 -17.06
CA HIS A 10 -11.19 -3.67 -18.04
C HIS A 10 -11.68 -2.33 -17.45
N VAL A 11 -11.15 -1.95 -16.29
CA VAL A 11 -11.62 -0.78 -15.53
C VAL A 11 -11.12 0.52 -16.16
N THR A 12 -12.05 1.40 -16.50
CA THR A 12 -11.77 2.77 -16.96
C THR A 12 -12.50 3.78 -16.07
N PHE A 13 -11.82 4.87 -15.71
CA PHE A 13 -12.43 5.95 -14.95
C PHE A 13 -11.88 7.31 -15.38
N THR A 14 -12.78 8.28 -15.56
CA THR A 14 -12.46 9.64 -15.96
C THR A 14 -13.03 10.65 -14.96
N TYR A 15 -12.19 11.52 -14.40
CA TYR A 15 -12.69 12.63 -13.58
C TYR A 15 -13.51 13.62 -14.45
N PRO A 16 -14.61 14.20 -13.94
CA PRO A 16 -15.53 15.04 -14.73
C PRO A 16 -14.87 16.19 -15.50
N ASP A 17 -13.81 16.79 -14.95
CA ASP A 17 -13.10 17.93 -15.54
C ASP A 17 -11.80 17.54 -16.27
N SER A 18 -11.55 16.24 -16.44
CA SER A 18 -10.35 15.74 -17.11
C SER A 18 -10.65 15.36 -18.56
N PRO A 19 -9.84 15.81 -19.54
CA PRO A 19 -9.99 15.38 -20.93
C PRO A 19 -9.48 13.96 -21.18
N ARG A 20 -8.83 13.33 -20.19
CA ARG A 20 -8.26 11.98 -20.30
C ARG A 20 -8.67 11.11 -19.11
N PRO A 21 -8.86 9.79 -19.31
CA PRO A 21 -9.07 8.87 -18.21
C PRO A 21 -7.91 8.91 -17.21
N ALA A 22 -8.22 8.83 -15.92
CA ALA A 22 -7.21 8.67 -14.88
C ALA A 22 -6.70 7.24 -14.77
N VAL A 23 -7.56 6.27 -15.12
CA VAL A 23 -7.18 4.88 -15.41
C VAL A 23 -7.92 4.43 -16.67
N SER A 24 -7.27 3.62 -17.52
CA SER A 24 -7.77 3.22 -18.83
C SER A 24 -7.55 1.73 -19.05
N ASP A 25 -8.65 1.00 -19.28
CA ASP A 25 -8.66 -0.45 -19.56
C ASP A 25 -7.79 -1.28 -18.60
N LEU A 26 -7.81 -0.88 -17.32
CA LEU A 26 -6.92 -1.43 -16.32
C LEU A 26 -7.40 -2.81 -15.88
N SER A 27 -6.55 -3.83 -16.06
CA SER A 27 -6.82 -5.20 -15.63
C SER A 27 -5.63 -5.76 -14.85
N PHE A 28 -5.87 -6.22 -13.64
CA PHE A 28 -4.87 -6.87 -12.79
C PHE A 28 -5.55 -7.67 -11.68
N ALA A 29 -4.77 -8.51 -10.99
CA ALA A 29 -5.22 -9.18 -9.79
C ALA A 29 -4.15 -9.11 -8.70
N ILE A 30 -4.60 -9.15 -7.44
CA ILE A 30 -3.76 -9.17 -6.25
C ILE A 30 -4.07 -10.46 -5.47
N GLU A 31 -3.01 -11.19 -5.13
CA GLU A 31 -3.10 -12.45 -4.41
C GLU A 31 -3.48 -12.23 -2.94
N ARG A 32 -4.25 -13.14 -2.37
CA ARG A 32 -4.58 -13.10 -0.94
C ARG A 32 -3.33 -13.27 -0.11
N GLY A 33 -3.17 -12.44 0.92
CA GLY A 33 -2.07 -12.53 1.87
C GLY A 33 -0.76 -11.96 1.34
N SER A 34 -0.72 -11.41 0.12
CA SER A 34 0.48 -10.77 -0.41
C SER A 34 0.60 -9.32 0.06
N TRP A 35 1.83 -8.82 0.09
CA TRP A 35 2.15 -7.41 0.09
C TRP A 35 2.40 -6.96 -1.34
N THR A 36 1.57 -6.06 -1.85
CA THR A 36 1.66 -5.61 -3.24
C THR A 36 1.94 -4.11 -3.28
N ALA A 37 3.03 -3.72 -3.94
CA ALA A 37 3.36 -2.32 -4.18
C ALA A 37 2.78 -1.85 -5.52
N LEU A 38 2.07 -0.73 -5.50
CA LEU A 38 1.58 -0.03 -6.69
C LEU A 38 2.42 1.23 -6.88
N ILE A 39 3.29 1.22 -7.88
CA ILE A 39 4.24 2.30 -8.18
C ILE A 39 3.92 2.98 -9.51
N GLY A 40 4.45 4.18 -9.72
CA GLY A 40 4.18 5.01 -10.89
C GLY A 40 4.41 6.48 -10.62
N HIS A 41 4.60 7.30 -11.65
CA HIS A 41 4.80 8.74 -11.48
C HIS A 41 3.55 9.44 -10.90
N ASN A 42 3.70 10.70 -10.48
CA ASN A 42 2.56 11.49 -10.03
C ASN A 42 1.57 11.70 -11.18
N GLY A 43 0.30 11.40 -10.94
CA GLY A 43 -0.74 11.45 -11.97
C GLY A 43 -0.95 10.14 -12.73
N SER A 44 -0.19 9.07 -12.47
CA SER A 44 -0.35 7.77 -13.18
C SER A 44 -1.61 6.98 -12.80
N GLY A 45 -2.44 7.46 -11.87
CA GLY A 45 -3.71 6.84 -11.50
C GLY A 45 -3.71 6.04 -10.19
N LYS A 46 -2.59 5.94 -9.46
CA LYS A 46 -2.46 5.12 -8.23
C LYS A 46 -3.55 5.38 -7.17
N SER A 47 -3.72 6.62 -6.73
CA SER A 47 -4.76 6.97 -5.76
C SER A 47 -6.19 6.93 -6.34
N THR A 48 -6.34 6.82 -7.66
CA THR A 48 -7.63 6.51 -8.27
C THR A 48 -7.94 5.02 -8.10
N VAL A 49 -6.94 4.14 -8.23
CA VAL A 49 -7.08 2.69 -7.99
C VAL A 49 -7.52 2.41 -6.54
N SER A 50 -6.89 3.03 -5.54
CA SER A 50 -7.29 2.85 -4.12
C SER A 50 -8.77 3.19 -3.88
N LYS A 51 -9.23 4.32 -4.45
CA LYS A 51 -10.62 4.79 -4.36
C LYS A 51 -11.60 3.98 -5.19
N LEU A 52 -11.15 3.33 -6.26
CA LEU A 52 -11.96 2.38 -7.02
C LEU A 52 -12.13 1.06 -6.25
N ILE A 53 -11.07 0.56 -5.59
CA ILE A 53 -11.14 -0.67 -4.77
C ILE A 53 -12.20 -0.54 -3.67
N ASN A 54 -12.24 0.58 -2.95
CA ASN A 54 -13.18 0.76 -1.84
C ASN A 54 -14.55 1.35 -2.24
N GLY A 55 -14.77 1.58 -3.54
CA GLY A 55 -16.00 2.16 -4.09
C GLY A 55 -16.27 3.60 -3.65
N LEU A 56 -15.25 4.42 -3.38
CA LEU A 56 -15.39 5.88 -3.34
C LEU A 56 -15.57 6.46 -4.74
N LEU A 57 -14.98 5.80 -5.74
CA LEU A 57 -15.20 6.05 -7.16
C LEU A 57 -15.85 4.83 -7.81
N ALA A 58 -16.56 5.05 -8.92
CA ALA A 58 -17.13 4.00 -9.74
C ALA A 58 -16.57 4.09 -11.16
N PRO A 59 -16.32 2.97 -11.85
CA PRO A 59 -15.90 2.98 -13.25
C PRO A 59 -16.89 3.70 -14.17
N ASP A 60 -16.40 4.20 -15.31
CA ASP A 60 -17.21 4.91 -16.31
C ASP A 60 -18.27 3.98 -16.97
N ASP A 61 -17.94 2.70 -17.14
CA ASP A 61 -18.79 1.68 -17.77
C ASP A 61 -18.89 0.44 -16.87
N LEU A 62 -20.02 0.29 -16.17
CA LEU A 62 -20.26 -0.80 -15.21
C LEU A 62 -20.58 -2.16 -15.87
N ASP A 63 -20.87 -2.17 -17.18
CA ASP A 63 -21.14 -3.41 -17.91
C ASP A 63 -19.84 -4.06 -18.36
N LYS A 64 -18.83 -3.25 -18.75
CA LYS A 64 -17.51 -3.72 -19.17
C LYS A 64 -16.50 -3.80 -18.04
N SER A 65 -16.61 -2.91 -17.05
CA SER A 65 -15.70 -2.88 -15.91
C SER A 65 -16.20 -3.78 -14.80
N SER A 66 -15.31 -4.56 -14.21
CA SER A 66 -15.61 -5.32 -13.00
C SER A 66 -14.51 -5.13 -11.98
N ILE A 67 -14.90 -4.84 -10.74
CA ILE A 67 -14.00 -4.84 -9.58
C ILE A 67 -14.58 -5.85 -8.61
N THR A 68 -13.80 -6.83 -8.20
CA THR A 68 -14.19 -7.84 -7.21
C THR A 68 -13.23 -7.78 -6.03
N VAL A 69 -13.77 -7.74 -4.81
CA VAL A 69 -13.00 -7.73 -3.57
C VAL A 69 -13.48 -8.86 -2.68
N ASP A 70 -12.61 -9.82 -2.39
CA ASP A 70 -12.83 -10.96 -1.52
C ASP A 70 -14.17 -11.67 -1.83
N GLY A 71 -14.34 -11.99 -3.13
CA GLY A 71 -15.52 -12.65 -3.68
C GLY A 71 -16.73 -11.76 -3.95
N VAL A 72 -16.70 -10.47 -3.55
CA VAL A 72 -17.83 -9.54 -3.70
C VAL A 72 -17.59 -8.64 -4.91
N LYS A 73 -18.46 -8.73 -5.93
CA LYS A 73 -18.44 -7.77 -7.04
C LYS A 73 -18.91 -6.41 -6.54
N LEU A 74 -18.10 -5.38 -6.76
CA LEU A 74 -18.40 -4.02 -6.36
C LEU A 74 -19.54 -3.45 -7.21
N GLY A 75 -20.54 -2.90 -6.54
CA GLY A 75 -21.71 -2.27 -7.12
C GLY A 75 -22.43 -1.41 -6.08
N ALA A 76 -23.49 -0.72 -6.50
CA ALA A 76 -24.22 0.21 -5.64
C ALA A 76 -24.75 -0.45 -4.35
N ASP A 77 -25.23 -1.69 -4.45
CA ASP A 77 -25.82 -2.42 -3.32
C ASP A 77 -24.78 -3.12 -2.43
N THR A 78 -23.59 -3.40 -2.96
CA THR A 78 -22.53 -4.17 -2.28
C THR A 78 -21.38 -3.32 -1.76
N VAL A 79 -21.37 -2.00 -2.05
CA VAL A 79 -20.28 -1.09 -1.67
C VAL A 79 -19.97 -1.11 -0.18
N TRP A 80 -20.99 -1.21 0.67
CA TRP A 80 -20.79 -1.25 2.12
C TRP A 80 -20.15 -2.56 2.58
N GLU A 81 -20.54 -3.69 2.00
CA GLU A 81 -19.91 -5.00 2.26
C GLU A 81 -18.44 -5.00 1.83
N VAL A 82 -18.13 -4.41 0.67
CA VAL A 82 -16.74 -4.25 0.21
C VAL A 82 -15.95 -3.37 1.18
N ARG A 83 -16.52 -2.26 1.66
CA ARG A 83 -15.88 -1.38 2.65
C ARG A 83 -15.69 -2.05 4.01
N GLU A 84 -16.44 -3.10 4.34
CA GLU A 84 -16.15 -3.87 5.53
C GLU A 84 -14.86 -4.68 5.42
N LYS A 85 -14.47 -5.05 4.19
CA LYS A 85 -13.32 -5.89 3.87
C LYS A 85 -12.05 -5.08 3.60
N VAL A 86 -12.16 -3.78 3.29
CA VAL A 86 -11.03 -2.92 2.90
C VAL A 86 -10.93 -1.69 3.80
N GLY A 87 -9.76 -1.49 4.39
CA GLY A 87 -9.39 -0.23 5.06
C GLY A 87 -8.36 0.56 4.25
N ILE A 88 -8.40 1.90 4.30
CA ILE A 88 -7.41 2.78 3.66
C ILE A 88 -6.80 3.71 4.70
N VAL A 89 -5.46 3.72 4.77
CA VAL A 89 -4.67 4.75 5.46
C VAL A 89 -4.24 5.78 4.43
N PHE A 90 -4.64 7.03 4.59
CA PHE A 90 -4.31 8.08 3.63
C PHE A 90 -2.95 8.75 3.93
N GLN A 91 -2.42 9.42 2.92
CA GLN A 91 -1.13 10.12 2.95
C GLN A 91 -1.04 11.16 4.07
N ASN A 92 -2.06 12.02 4.18
CA ASN A 92 -2.06 13.13 5.13
C ASN A 92 -2.86 12.75 6.38
N PRO A 93 -2.18 12.45 7.50
CA PRO A 93 -2.87 12.06 8.72
C PRO A 93 -3.68 13.21 9.34
N ASP A 94 -3.36 14.48 9.10
CA ASP A 94 -4.11 15.60 9.70
C ASP A 94 -5.54 15.70 9.18
N ASN A 95 -5.78 15.22 7.96
CA ASN A 95 -7.07 15.35 7.29
C ASN A 95 -8.01 14.16 7.54
N GLN A 96 -7.56 13.10 8.22
CA GLN A 96 -8.34 11.87 8.39
C GLN A 96 -8.89 11.67 9.80
N PHE A 97 -8.42 12.42 10.79
CA PHE A 97 -8.94 12.32 12.16
C PHE A 97 -10.33 12.93 12.27
N VAL A 98 -11.22 12.21 12.95
CA VAL A 98 -12.60 12.61 13.21
C VAL A 98 -12.88 12.61 14.73
N GLY A 99 -12.18 11.78 15.50
CA GLY A 99 -12.33 11.68 16.95
C GLY A 99 -11.71 12.84 17.74
N ALA A 100 -12.27 13.12 18.92
CA ALA A 100 -11.72 14.13 19.83
C ALA A 100 -10.42 13.66 20.49
N THR A 101 -10.35 12.38 20.85
CA THR A 101 -9.15 11.71 21.34
C THR A 101 -8.73 10.58 20.42
N VAL A 102 -7.53 10.04 20.62
CA VAL A 102 -7.05 8.82 19.95
C VAL A 102 -8.05 7.67 20.07
N SER A 103 -8.55 7.39 21.27
CA SER A 103 -9.50 6.29 21.49
C SER A 103 -10.83 6.52 20.78
N ASP A 104 -11.30 7.77 20.74
CA ASP A 104 -12.54 8.13 20.04
C ASP A 104 -12.38 7.91 18.52
N ASP A 105 -11.23 8.28 17.96
CA ASP A 105 -10.95 8.11 16.53
C ASP A 105 -10.90 6.61 16.14
N VAL A 106 -10.21 5.80 16.94
CA VAL A 106 -10.15 4.35 16.74
C VAL A 106 -11.52 3.68 16.89
N ALA A 107 -12.40 4.22 17.74
CA ALA A 107 -13.75 3.72 17.93
C ALA A 107 -14.70 4.04 16.76
N PHE A 108 -14.41 5.06 15.96
CA PHE A 108 -15.33 5.59 14.94
C PHE A 108 -15.86 4.51 13.98
N GLY A 109 -14.97 3.64 13.49
CA GLY A 109 -15.37 2.53 12.62
C GLY A 109 -16.29 1.49 13.29
N LEU A 110 -16.15 1.30 14.61
CA LEU A 110 -16.98 0.39 15.40
C LEU A 110 -18.36 0.99 15.66
N GLU A 111 -18.43 2.31 15.90
CA GLU A 111 -19.70 3.03 16.09
C GLU A 111 -20.56 2.96 14.83
N ASN A 112 -19.95 3.12 13.65
CA ASN A 112 -20.63 2.98 12.36
C ASN A 112 -21.22 1.58 12.14
N ARG A 113 -20.67 0.56 12.80
CA ARG A 113 -21.14 -0.84 12.78
C ARG A 113 -22.07 -1.18 13.95
N ALA A 114 -22.46 -0.17 14.73
CA ALA A 114 -23.33 -0.30 15.91
C ALA A 114 -22.82 -1.32 16.94
N VAL A 115 -21.50 -1.45 17.11
CA VAL A 115 -20.91 -2.35 18.11
C VAL A 115 -21.25 -1.84 19.52
N PRO A 116 -21.70 -2.71 20.45
CA PRO A 116 -22.02 -2.29 21.81
C PRO A 116 -20.80 -1.69 22.53
N ARG A 117 -21.01 -0.57 23.25
CA ARG A 117 -19.93 0.14 23.98
C ARG A 117 -19.04 -0.76 24.86
N PRO A 118 -19.56 -1.72 25.64
CA PRO A 118 -18.70 -2.60 26.45
C PRO A 118 -17.71 -3.44 25.64
N GLU A 119 -18.06 -3.77 24.39
CA GLU A 119 -17.18 -4.47 23.45
C GLU A 119 -16.20 -3.50 22.78
N MET A 120 -16.70 -2.33 22.34
CA MET A 120 -15.85 -1.29 21.75
C MET A 120 -14.68 -0.93 22.64
N LEU A 121 -14.90 -0.73 23.95
CA LEU A 121 -13.83 -0.39 24.89
C LEU A 121 -12.68 -1.42 24.90
N LYS A 122 -12.98 -2.70 24.73
CA LYS A 122 -11.97 -3.77 24.69
C LYS A 122 -11.22 -3.76 23.37
N ILE A 123 -11.96 -3.62 22.26
CA ILE A 123 -11.39 -3.61 20.91
C ILE A 123 -10.48 -2.39 20.74
N VAL A 124 -10.95 -1.21 21.13
CA VAL A 124 -10.18 0.04 21.05
C VAL A 124 -8.90 -0.08 21.87
N ALA A 125 -8.99 -0.48 23.15
CA ALA A 125 -7.82 -0.65 24.01
C ALA A 125 -6.78 -1.62 23.44
N GLN A 126 -7.22 -2.70 22.78
CA GLN A 126 -6.32 -3.63 22.11
C GLN A 126 -5.69 -2.98 20.86
N ALA A 127 -6.50 -2.34 20.01
CA ALA A 127 -6.03 -1.73 18.77
C ALA A 127 -5.00 -0.62 19.01
N VAL A 128 -5.20 0.26 20.01
CA VAL A 128 -4.16 1.24 20.39
C VAL A 128 -2.92 0.57 20.96
N ALA A 129 -3.05 -0.53 21.71
CA ALA A 129 -1.90 -1.26 22.23
C ALA A 129 -1.08 -1.91 21.11
N ASP A 130 -1.74 -2.52 20.12
CA ASP A 130 -1.11 -3.21 18.99
C ASP A 130 -0.20 -2.28 18.16
N VAL A 131 -0.57 -0.99 18.07
CA VAL A 131 0.22 0.02 17.36
C VAL A 131 1.19 0.81 18.26
N GLY A 132 1.26 0.47 19.56
CA GLY A 132 2.15 1.12 20.52
C GLY A 132 1.69 2.51 20.99
N MET A 133 0.38 2.78 20.97
CA MET A 133 -0.23 4.07 21.33
C MET A 133 -1.03 4.03 22.64
N ALA A 134 -0.87 2.99 23.46
CA ALA A 134 -1.63 2.82 24.71
C ALA A 134 -1.51 4.02 25.67
N ASP A 135 -0.31 4.57 25.85
CA ASP A 135 -0.07 5.72 26.74
C ASP A 135 -0.63 7.05 26.20
N TYR A 136 -1.02 7.07 24.92
CA TYR A 136 -1.57 8.24 24.22
C TYR A 136 -3.07 8.12 23.96
N ALA A 137 -3.73 7.09 24.51
CA ALA A 137 -5.13 6.75 24.22
C ALA A 137 -6.11 7.92 24.48
N ASP A 138 -5.84 8.78 25.45
CA ASP A 138 -6.66 9.95 25.79
C ASP A 138 -6.12 11.27 25.20
N SER A 139 -5.05 11.22 24.39
CA SER A 139 -4.44 12.41 23.79
C SER A 139 -5.29 12.94 22.64
N GLU A 140 -5.30 14.26 22.48
CA GLU A 140 -5.88 14.91 21.29
C GLU A 140 -4.96 14.73 20.06
N PRO A 141 -5.51 14.52 18.85
CA PRO A 141 -4.71 14.36 17.63
C PRO A 141 -3.73 15.51 17.36
N SER A 142 -4.09 16.74 17.75
CA SER A 142 -3.25 17.94 17.62
C SER A 142 -1.90 17.84 18.34
N ASN A 143 -1.80 17.01 19.39
CA ASN A 143 -0.61 16.85 20.21
C ASN A 143 0.31 15.70 19.75
N LEU A 144 -0.08 14.97 18.70
CA LEU A 144 0.65 13.82 18.18
C LEU A 144 1.61 14.22 17.06
N SER A 145 2.75 13.53 16.98
CA SER A 145 3.63 13.58 15.81
C SER A 145 2.96 12.95 14.57
N GLY A 146 3.47 13.24 13.37
CA GLY A 146 2.93 12.63 12.14
C GLY A 146 2.95 11.10 12.15
N GLY A 147 4.03 10.49 12.64
CA GLY A 147 4.14 9.03 12.77
C GLY A 147 3.17 8.46 13.80
N GLN A 148 2.97 9.13 14.93
CA GLN A 148 1.97 8.74 15.93
C GLN A 148 0.55 8.82 15.36
N LYS A 149 0.25 9.88 14.60
CA LYS A 149 -1.04 10.00 13.91
C LYS A 149 -1.28 8.85 12.92
N GLN A 150 -0.25 8.43 12.18
CA GLN A 150 -0.38 7.27 11.29
C GLN A 150 -0.59 5.96 12.05
N ARG A 151 0.09 5.74 13.18
CA ARG A 151 -0.17 4.58 14.06
C ARG A 151 -1.63 4.51 14.48
N VAL A 152 -2.21 5.64 14.88
CA VAL A 152 -3.62 5.71 15.31
C VAL A 152 -4.57 5.44 14.14
N ALA A 153 -4.29 5.96 12.95
CA ALA A 153 -5.08 5.67 11.76
C ALA A 153 -5.07 4.17 11.40
N ILE A 154 -3.90 3.54 11.51
CA ILE A 154 -3.77 2.08 11.38
C ILE A 154 -4.63 1.39 12.44
N ALA A 155 -4.56 1.80 13.71
CA ALA A 155 -5.38 1.21 14.78
C ALA A 155 -6.89 1.31 14.52
N GLY A 156 -7.37 2.44 13.99
CA GLY A 156 -8.79 2.59 13.61
C GLY A 156 -9.23 1.59 12.55
N ILE A 157 -8.36 1.26 11.61
CA ILE A 157 -8.61 0.22 10.62
C ILE A 157 -8.56 -1.18 11.26
N LEU A 158 -7.57 -1.47 12.12
CA LEU A 158 -7.48 -2.77 12.78
C LEU A 158 -8.69 -3.08 13.66
N ALA A 159 -9.24 -2.06 14.31
CA ALA A 159 -10.42 -2.20 15.15
C ALA A 159 -11.59 -2.84 14.40
N VAL A 160 -11.75 -2.52 13.11
CA VAL A 160 -12.83 -3.06 12.25
C VAL A 160 -12.48 -4.34 11.50
N LYS A 161 -11.25 -4.88 11.68
CA LYS A 161 -10.78 -6.18 11.18
C LYS A 161 -11.00 -6.40 9.66
N PRO A 162 -10.40 -5.57 8.80
CA PRO A 162 -10.48 -5.77 7.35
C PRO A 162 -9.73 -7.03 6.91
N GLN A 163 -9.90 -7.40 5.64
CA GLN A 163 -9.07 -8.41 4.96
C GLN A 163 -7.95 -7.76 4.12
N VAL A 164 -8.16 -6.50 3.70
CA VAL A 164 -7.20 -5.72 2.91
C VAL A 164 -6.92 -4.39 3.61
N ILE A 165 -5.64 -4.04 3.71
CA ILE A 165 -5.19 -2.69 4.10
C ILE A 165 -4.54 -2.03 2.89
N ILE A 166 -5.00 -0.83 2.54
CA ILE A 166 -4.37 0.03 1.53
C ILE A 166 -3.63 1.15 2.24
N LEU A 167 -2.33 1.27 1.98
CA LEU A 167 -1.49 2.38 2.40
C LEU A 167 -1.34 3.35 1.23
N ASP A 168 -2.10 4.45 1.20
CA ASP A 168 -2.05 5.43 0.11
C ASP A 168 -1.02 6.52 0.43
N GLU A 169 0.25 6.27 0.10
CA GLU A 169 1.40 7.11 0.42
C GLU A 169 1.54 7.46 1.91
N SER A 170 1.04 6.59 2.80
CA SER A 170 0.93 6.86 4.25
C SER A 170 2.26 7.21 4.95
N THR A 171 3.40 6.79 4.39
CA THR A 171 4.73 7.06 4.96
C THR A 171 5.45 8.27 4.34
N SER A 172 4.86 8.96 3.36
CA SER A 172 5.57 10.01 2.59
C SER A 172 5.94 11.25 3.41
N MET A 173 5.19 11.50 4.50
CA MET A 173 5.39 12.66 5.38
C MET A 173 6.21 12.31 6.64
N LEU A 174 6.80 11.12 6.70
CA LEU A 174 7.57 10.64 7.84
C LEU A 174 9.07 10.77 7.58
N ASP A 175 9.83 10.90 8.67
CA ASP A 175 11.27 10.73 8.63
C ASP A 175 11.63 9.25 8.40
N PRO A 176 12.88 8.94 7.99
CA PRO A 176 13.27 7.56 7.66
C PRO A 176 13.03 6.56 8.79
N GLU A 177 13.35 6.93 10.04
CA GLU A 177 13.13 6.07 11.21
C GLU A 177 11.63 5.84 11.46
N GLY A 178 10.80 6.89 11.42
CA GLY A 178 9.35 6.77 11.58
C GLY A 178 8.71 5.92 10.49
N LYS A 179 9.21 6.03 9.25
CA LYS A 179 8.79 5.20 8.13
C LYS A 179 9.08 3.72 8.37
N GLU A 180 10.33 3.37 8.70
CA GLU A 180 10.73 1.98 8.97
C GLU A 180 9.86 1.36 10.06
N GLN A 181 9.65 2.10 11.16
CA GLN A 181 8.80 1.65 12.26
C GLN A 181 7.33 1.40 11.85
N ILE A 182 6.77 2.21 10.95
CA ILE A 182 5.40 2.01 10.43
C ILE A 182 5.35 0.78 9.53
N LEU A 183 6.32 0.61 8.62
CA LEU A 183 6.35 -0.54 7.72
C LEU A 183 6.51 -1.85 8.50
N ASP A 184 7.39 -1.89 9.49
CA ASP A 184 7.56 -3.06 10.35
C ASP A 184 6.32 -3.38 11.18
N LEU A 185 5.64 -2.34 11.68
CA LEU A 185 4.35 -2.50 12.35
C LEU A 185 3.32 -3.13 11.41
N VAL A 186 3.18 -2.63 10.18
CA VAL A 186 2.23 -3.18 9.20
C VAL A 186 2.61 -4.60 8.79
N ARG A 187 3.90 -4.91 8.61
CA ARG A 187 4.37 -6.28 8.33
C ARG A 187 3.97 -7.25 9.44
N LYS A 188 4.22 -6.87 10.69
CA LYS A 188 3.82 -7.68 11.85
C LYS A 188 2.31 -7.90 11.89
N ILE A 189 1.52 -6.84 11.73
CA ILE A 189 0.06 -6.92 11.68
C ILE A 189 -0.42 -7.84 10.56
N LYS A 190 0.18 -7.71 9.36
CA LYS A 190 -0.14 -8.52 8.19
C LYS A 190 0.04 -10.00 8.50
N GLU A 191 1.17 -10.38 9.10
CA GLU A 191 1.47 -11.76 9.47
C GLU A 191 0.54 -12.27 10.58
N ASP A 192 0.37 -11.50 11.65
CA ASP A 192 -0.45 -11.89 12.82
C ASP A 192 -1.93 -12.13 12.43
N ASN A 193 -2.42 -11.43 11.42
CA ASN A 193 -3.84 -11.44 11.02
C ASN A 193 -4.09 -12.03 9.62
N ASN A 194 -3.06 -12.51 8.91
CA ASN A 194 -3.13 -13.00 7.53
C ASN A 194 -3.80 -12.02 6.55
N LEU A 195 -3.41 -10.74 6.62
CA LEU A 195 -3.99 -9.70 5.77
C LEU A 195 -3.32 -9.61 4.41
N THR A 196 -4.02 -8.99 3.46
CA THR A 196 -3.42 -8.49 2.22
C THR A 196 -3.10 -7.01 2.38
N VAL A 197 -1.90 -6.59 1.96
CA VAL A 197 -1.48 -5.19 2.03
C VAL A 197 -1.24 -4.67 0.62
N ILE A 198 -1.81 -3.51 0.31
CA ILE A 198 -1.50 -2.75 -0.91
C ILE A 198 -0.80 -1.48 -0.48
N SER A 199 0.47 -1.31 -0.84
CA SER A 199 1.17 -0.04 -0.66
C SER A 199 1.19 0.74 -1.95
N ILE A 200 0.67 1.96 -1.93
CA ILE A 200 0.90 2.96 -2.97
C ILE A 200 2.05 3.82 -2.48
N THR A 201 3.17 3.78 -3.18
CA THR A 201 4.37 4.47 -2.75
C THR A 201 5.20 4.96 -3.93
N HIS A 202 5.94 6.04 -3.71
CA HIS A 202 7.02 6.49 -4.59
C HIS A 202 8.39 6.02 -4.08
N ASP A 203 8.42 5.38 -2.91
CA ASP A 203 9.64 4.87 -2.31
C ASP A 203 9.90 3.45 -2.77
N LEU A 204 11.09 3.27 -3.31
CA LEU A 204 11.47 2.05 -3.99
C LEU A 204 12.07 1.02 -3.06
N GLU A 205 12.55 1.41 -1.88
CA GLU A 205 12.98 0.48 -0.84
C GLU A 205 11.77 -0.22 -0.24
N GLU A 206 10.69 0.54 0.00
CA GLU A 206 9.40 -0.02 0.40
C GLU A 206 8.85 -0.98 -0.67
N ALA A 207 8.89 -0.59 -1.94
CA ALA A 207 8.43 -1.44 -3.04
C ALA A 207 9.33 -2.65 -3.29
N ALA A 208 10.64 -2.56 -3.00
CA ALA A 208 11.58 -3.67 -3.07
C ALA A 208 11.27 -4.78 -2.06
N GLY A 209 10.70 -4.42 -0.90
CA GLY A 209 10.27 -5.37 0.13
C GLY A 209 8.89 -5.99 -0.08
N ALA A 210 8.21 -5.71 -1.20
CA ALA A 210 6.89 -6.27 -1.51
C ALA A 210 6.99 -7.69 -2.10
N ASP A 211 5.91 -8.47 -2.02
CA ASP A 211 5.81 -9.76 -2.70
C ASP A 211 5.58 -9.59 -4.21
N GLN A 212 4.85 -8.54 -4.58
CA GLN A 212 4.54 -8.17 -5.97
C GLN A 212 4.60 -6.66 -6.16
N VAL A 213 4.97 -6.24 -7.38
CA VAL A 213 5.00 -4.84 -7.81
C VAL A 213 4.14 -4.68 -9.07
N LEU A 214 3.26 -3.69 -9.07
CA LEU A 214 2.49 -3.25 -10.23
C LEU A 214 2.98 -1.85 -10.62
N VAL A 215 3.33 -1.67 -11.89
CA VAL A 215 3.83 -0.41 -12.43
C VAL A 215 2.71 0.25 -13.24
N LEU A 216 2.23 1.40 -12.77
CA LEU A 216 1.28 2.24 -13.50
C LEU A 216 1.97 3.41 -14.18
N ASP A 217 1.64 3.59 -15.46
CA ASP A 217 2.11 4.70 -16.29
C ASP A 217 0.92 5.28 -17.05
N ASP A 218 0.66 6.58 -16.90
CA ASP A 218 -0.45 7.30 -17.55
C ASP A 218 -1.82 6.55 -17.54
N GLY A 219 -2.16 5.95 -16.39
CA GLY A 219 -3.44 5.27 -16.16
C GLY A 219 -3.52 3.82 -16.67
N GLN A 220 -2.42 3.24 -17.16
CA GLN A 220 -2.36 1.87 -17.65
C GLN A 220 -1.36 1.03 -16.85
N LEU A 221 -1.59 -0.29 -16.79
CA LEU A 221 -0.62 -1.24 -16.24
C LEU A 221 0.47 -1.47 -17.27
N LEU A 222 1.68 -0.99 -16.98
CA LEU A 222 2.83 -1.17 -17.84
C LEU A 222 3.47 -2.55 -17.64
N ASP A 223 3.55 -2.98 -16.38
CA ASP A 223 4.21 -4.23 -15.99
C ASP A 223 3.74 -4.69 -14.61
N GLN A 224 3.84 -6.00 -14.36
CA GLN A 224 3.50 -6.62 -13.08
C GLN A 224 4.41 -7.84 -12.88
N GLY A 225 4.97 -7.98 -11.67
CA GLY A 225 5.81 -9.11 -11.34
C GLY A 225 6.41 -9.01 -9.96
N LYS A 226 7.43 -9.82 -9.70
CA LYS A 226 8.20 -9.70 -8.46
C LYS A 226 9.09 -8.45 -8.50
N PRO A 227 9.47 -7.88 -7.34
CA PRO A 227 10.38 -6.74 -7.29
C PRO A 227 11.65 -6.92 -8.13
N GLU A 228 12.30 -8.09 -8.03
CA GLU A 228 13.53 -8.44 -8.77
C GLU A 228 13.37 -8.38 -10.30
N GLU A 229 12.21 -8.78 -10.81
CA GLU A 229 11.87 -8.78 -12.23
C GLU A 229 11.53 -7.38 -12.74
N ILE A 230 10.95 -6.54 -11.90
CA ILE A 230 10.56 -5.17 -12.23
C ILE A 230 11.77 -4.22 -12.14
N PHE A 231 12.51 -4.25 -11.03
CA PHE A 231 13.62 -3.33 -10.78
C PHE A 231 14.88 -3.62 -11.62
N SER A 232 14.98 -4.82 -12.21
CA SER A 232 16.00 -5.10 -13.23
C SER A 232 15.75 -4.38 -14.57
N LYS A 233 14.53 -3.89 -14.82
CA LYS A 233 14.16 -3.16 -16.05
C LYS A 233 14.46 -1.66 -15.94
N VAL A 234 15.71 -1.33 -15.62
CA VAL A 234 16.18 0.05 -15.32
C VAL A 234 15.76 1.08 -16.37
N GLU A 235 16.03 0.82 -17.65
CA GLU A 235 15.71 1.77 -18.73
C GLU A 235 14.20 2.05 -18.85
N MET A 236 13.35 1.07 -18.53
CA MET A 236 11.90 1.23 -18.56
C MET A 236 11.44 2.13 -17.42
N LEU A 237 11.94 1.88 -16.20
CA LEU A 237 11.59 2.65 -15.01
C LEU A 237 12.07 4.11 -15.11
N GLU A 238 13.31 4.34 -15.56
CA GLU A 238 13.84 5.69 -15.77
C GLU A 238 13.04 6.47 -16.82
N ARG A 239 12.62 5.81 -17.91
CA ARG A 239 11.82 6.46 -18.98
C ARG A 239 10.46 6.93 -18.49
N ILE A 240 9.84 6.22 -17.57
CA ILE A 240 8.54 6.60 -16.97
C ILE A 240 8.69 7.53 -15.76
N GLY A 241 9.91 8.02 -15.50
CA GLY A 241 10.19 9.00 -14.46
C GLY A 241 10.19 8.43 -13.05
N LEU A 242 10.38 7.11 -12.90
CA LEU A 242 10.64 6.48 -11.62
C LEU A 242 12.14 6.41 -11.37
N ASP A 243 12.54 6.56 -10.10
CA ASP A 243 13.91 6.24 -9.69
C ASP A 243 14.06 4.70 -9.62
N ILE A 244 15.24 4.21 -9.23
CA ILE A 244 15.51 2.78 -9.03
C ILE A 244 16.13 2.54 -7.64
N PRO A 245 15.83 1.41 -6.96
CA PRO A 245 16.44 1.13 -5.67
C PRO A 245 17.97 1.06 -5.79
N PHE A 246 18.66 1.46 -4.71
CA PHE A 246 20.12 1.64 -4.68
C PHE A 246 20.89 0.42 -5.22
N VAL A 247 20.51 -0.79 -4.80
CA VAL A 247 21.14 -2.06 -5.21
C VAL A 247 21.12 -2.23 -6.73
N TYR A 248 19.99 -1.97 -7.38
CA TYR A 248 19.84 -2.10 -8.83
C TYR A 248 20.62 -1.02 -9.58
N ARG A 249 20.61 0.22 -9.08
CA ARG A 249 21.43 1.31 -9.63
C ARG A 249 22.91 0.99 -9.59
N LEU A 250 23.40 0.51 -8.44
CA LEU A 250 24.81 0.18 -8.27
C LEU A 250 25.22 -1.01 -9.16
N LYS A 251 24.39 -2.05 -9.28
CA LYS A 251 24.62 -3.17 -10.20
C LYS A 251 24.75 -2.68 -11.65
N GLN A 252 23.87 -1.79 -12.09
CA GLN A 252 23.92 -1.23 -13.45
C GLN A 252 25.22 -0.44 -13.68
N LEU A 253 25.59 0.46 -12.76
CA LEU A 253 26.82 1.25 -12.87
C LEU A 253 28.10 0.39 -12.83
N LEU A 254 28.09 -0.73 -12.10
CA LEU A 254 29.19 -1.69 -12.09
C LEU A 254 29.29 -2.43 -13.42
N LYS A 255 28.15 -2.84 -14.00
CA LYS A 255 28.08 -3.50 -15.30
C LYS A 255 28.63 -2.61 -16.42
N GLU A 256 28.32 -1.32 -16.40
CA GLU A 256 28.89 -0.32 -17.33
C GLU A 256 30.41 -0.18 -17.21
N ARG A 257 30.98 -0.48 -16.04
CA ARG A 257 32.42 -0.51 -15.78
C ARG A 257 33.05 -1.89 -16.01
N GLY A 258 32.30 -2.86 -16.53
CA GLY A 258 32.77 -4.22 -16.82
C GLY A 258 32.77 -5.18 -15.64
N ILE A 259 32.18 -4.80 -14.50
CA ILE A 259 32.01 -5.67 -13.34
C ILE A 259 30.60 -6.27 -13.39
N VAL A 260 30.52 -7.58 -13.69
CA VAL A 260 29.24 -8.29 -13.78
C VAL A 260 28.95 -8.96 -12.44
N LEU A 261 27.82 -8.60 -11.84
CA LEU A 261 27.29 -9.21 -10.62
C LEU A 261 26.13 -10.15 -10.97
N PRO A 262 25.87 -11.21 -10.16
CA PRO A 262 24.68 -12.05 -10.30
C PRO A 262 23.36 -11.26 -10.29
N ASP A 263 22.40 -11.72 -11.09
CA ASP A 263 21.08 -11.08 -11.20
C ASP A 263 20.26 -11.20 -9.90
N GLU A 264 20.49 -12.26 -9.12
CA GLU A 264 19.80 -12.61 -7.86
C GLU A 264 20.09 -11.67 -6.67
N ILE A 265 20.95 -10.66 -6.85
CA ILE A 265 21.23 -9.66 -5.83
C ILE A 265 20.13 -8.60 -5.83
N ASP A 266 19.29 -8.63 -4.81
CA ASP A 266 18.11 -7.79 -4.59
C ASP A 266 18.18 -6.94 -3.30
N ASP A 267 19.11 -7.26 -2.40
CA ASP A 267 19.35 -6.55 -1.13
C ASP A 267 20.81 -6.11 -0.95
N GLU A 268 21.05 -5.21 0.03
CA GLU A 268 22.37 -4.68 0.32
C GLU A 268 23.34 -5.72 0.89
N GLU A 269 22.86 -6.67 1.69
CA GLU A 269 23.71 -7.67 2.34
C GLU A 269 24.32 -8.63 1.31
N LYS A 270 23.49 -9.15 0.40
CA LYS A 270 23.89 -9.97 -0.74
C LYS A 270 24.85 -9.20 -1.65
N LEU A 271 24.62 -7.89 -1.85
CA LEU A 271 25.51 -7.05 -2.64
C LEU A 271 26.90 -6.96 -2.01
N VAL A 272 26.98 -6.68 -0.71
CA VAL A 272 28.25 -6.63 0.04
C VAL A 272 28.95 -7.98 -0.01
N GLN A 273 28.24 -9.08 0.21
CA GLN A 273 28.82 -10.43 0.16
C GLN A 273 29.38 -10.76 -1.23
N SER A 274 28.67 -10.41 -2.30
CA SER A 274 29.14 -10.65 -3.67
C SER A 274 30.35 -9.80 -4.02
N LEU A 275 30.39 -8.52 -3.64
CA LEU A 275 31.55 -7.66 -3.83
C LEU A 275 32.77 -8.18 -3.07
N TRP A 276 32.58 -8.68 -1.84
CA TRP A 276 33.64 -9.31 -1.06
C TRP A 276 34.20 -10.57 -1.74
N GLN A 277 33.32 -11.44 -2.23
CA GLN A 277 33.73 -12.65 -2.96
C GLN A 277 34.46 -12.33 -4.26
N LEU A 278 34.03 -11.30 -4.99
CA LEU A 278 34.64 -10.87 -6.24
C LEU A 278 36.06 -10.33 -6.01
N ASN A 279 36.24 -9.52 -4.96
CA ASN A 279 37.54 -8.99 -4.57
C ASN A 279 38.50 -10.08 -4.04
N SER A 280 37.97 -11.13 -3.39
CA SER A 280 38.78 -12.24 -2.87
C SER A 280 39.27 -13.20 -3.97
N LYS A 281 38.68 -13.14 -5.18
CA LYS A 281 39.05 -13.95 -6.35
C LYS A 281 39.94 -13.22 -7.36
N MET A 282 40.08 -11.90 -7.23
CA MET A 282 41.05 -11.07 -7.98
C MET A 282 42.42 -11.09 -7.30
#